data_AF-A0A947AF96-F1
#
_entry.id   AF-A0A947AF96-F1
#
_cell.length_a   1.000
_cell.length_b   1.000
_cell.length_c   1.000
_cell.angle_alpha   90.00
_cell.angle_beta   90.00
_cell.angle_gamma   90.00
#
_symmetry.space_group_name_H-M   'P 1'
#
loop_
_entity.id
_entity.type
_entity.pdbx_description
1 polymer ?
#
loop_
_entity_poly.entity_id
_entity_poly.type
_entity_poly.pdbx_seq_one_letter_code
_entity_poly.pdbx_strand_id
1 'polypeptide(L)'
;MNQLHIYPTSRALRTVSSEHKEQDGFLPTLMRMDEFEQRAILLEDKIQIDPLQRILLLREAASFQAFEALKLNLELVRFFTKSDALFKFFEELAAEQISFDTLAQADAYAEFETHLGILEQLFENYRNLLDAQGFTDKAFIPSAYRLNDGFLQGYESIEIHLEGYLSHFELELIEKIAKRTQIIIHYTTSPFNVKMQERFEALGVILPNHTHVSFDLTEKKILTTQPNEAEIKANVFSVEERQEQIAVAFVQIEKMVNSGISPEEIVLILPDENFKEHFTLFDSHHNLNFAMGYDYANGRSYKSLEALYKYWQSFDAEHKYLLERYGFNFESVEKPSPL
;
A
#
# COMPACT_ATOMS: atom_id res chain seq x y z
N MET A 1 -25.98 -15.38 11.03
CA MET A 1 -24.87 -14.86 11.85
C MET A 1 -24.21 -13.79 11.01
N ASN A 2 -24.12 -12.55 11.50
CA ASN A 2 -23.52 -11.48 10.70
C ASN A 2 -22.01 -11.51 10.90
N GLN A 3 -21.30 -12.09 9.92
CA GLN A 3 -19.84 -12.23 9.94
C GLN A 3 -19.21 -11.24 8.97
N LEU A 4 -18.07 -10.68 9.39
CA LEU A 4 -17.24 -9.83 8.57
C LEU A 4 -15.95 -10.57 8.23
N HIS A 5 -15.64 -10.71 6.95
CA HIS A 5 -14.37 -11.28 6.50
C HIS A 5 -13.48 -10.21 5.89
N ILE A 6 -12.24 -10.17 6.36
CA ILE A 6 -11.22 -9.20 5.97
C ILE A 6 -10.14 -9.94 5.19
N TYR A 7 -9.86 -9.45 3.98
CA TYR A 7 -8.86 -10.01 3.08
C TYR A 7 -7.81 -8.97 2.70
N PRO A 8 -6.57 -9.39 2.38
CA PRO A 8 -5.46 -8.46 2.18
C PRO A 8 -5.56 -7.69 0.86
N THR A 9 -6.21 -8.26 -0.17
CA THR A 9 -6.25 -7.65 -1.51
C THR A 9 -7.65 -7.66 -2.12
N SER A 10 -7.91 -6.69 -2.99
CA SER A 10 -9.11 -6.66 -3.83
C SER A 10 -9.23 -7.88 -4.75
N ARG A 11 -8.10 -8.51 -5.09
CA ARG A 11 -8.10 -9.75 -5.88
C ARG A 11 -8.67 -10.91 -5.07
N ALA A 12 -8.21 -11.09 -3.83
CA ALA A 12 -8.74 -12.10 -2.91
C ALA A 12 -10.25 -11.94 -2.70
N LEU A 13 -10.71 -10.70 -2.46
CA LEU A 13 -12.15 -10.39 -2.32
C LEU A 13 -12.96 -10.82 -3.56
N ARG A 14 -12.44 -10.61 -4.77
CA ARG A 14 -13.11 -11.01 -6.01
C ARG A 14 -13.18 -12.53 -6.15
N THR A 15 -12.10 -13.24 -5.81
CA THR A 15 -12.06 -14.72 -5.84
C THR A 15 -13.11 -15.29 -4.90
N VAL A 16 -13.09 -14.87 -3.64
CA VAL A 16 -14.05 -15.35 -2.62
C VAL A 16 -15.49 -14.98 -2.99
N SER A 17 -15.71 -13.76 -3.51
CA SER A 17 -17.03 -13.36 -4.00
C SER A 17 -17.50 -14.21 -5.18
N SER A 18 -16.60 -14.66 -6.06
CA SER A 18 -16.96 -15.55 -7.17
C SER A 18 -17.34 -16.94 -6.70
N GLU A 19 -16.64 -17.50 -5.72
CA GLU A 19 -16.96 -18.80 -5.12
C GLU A 19 -18.34 -18.79 -4.44
N HIS A 20 -18.66 -17.70 -3.72
CA HIS A 20 -19.98 -17.55 -3.10
C HIS A 20 -21.12 -17.34 -4.09
N LYS A 21 -20.87 -16.86 -5.33
CA LYS A 21 -21.92 -16.74 -6.36
C LYS A 21 -22.42 -18.11 -6.83
N GLU A 22 -21.64 -19.17 -6.62
CA GLU A 22 -22.03 -20.53 -6.97
C GLU A 22 -22.88 -21.21 -5.87
N GLN A 23 -23.07 -20.51 -4.73
CA GLN A 23 -23.81 -21.02 -3.57
C GLN A 23 -25.12 -20.27 -3.37
N ASP A 24 -26.18 -20.99 -2.99
CA ASP A 24 -27.46 -20.38 -2.62
C ASP A 24 -27.36 -19.76 -1.22
N GLY A 25 -27.19 -18.44 -1.14
CA GLY A 25 -27.11 -17.73 0.14
C GLY A 25 -26.90 -16.21 0.03
N PHE A 26 -26.98 -15.51 1.16
CA PHE A 26 -26.54 -14.13 1.25
C PHE A 26 -25.01 -14.08 1.29
N LEU A 27 -24.42 -13.19 0.50
CA LEU A 27 -22.98 -12.92 0.55
C LEU A 27 -22.61 -12.38 1.94
N PRO A 28 -21.53 -12.89 2.55
CA PRO A 28 -21.00 -12.28 3.77
C PRO A 28 -20.50 -10.86 3.50
N THR A 29 -20.30 -10.08 4.56
CA THR A 29 -19.67 -8.77 4.40
C THR A 29 -18.18 -8.98 4.18
N LEU A 30 -17.66 -8.45 3.08
CA LEU A 30 -16.26 -8.58 2.68
C LEU A 30 -15.63 -7.18 2.59
N MET A 31 -14.43 -6.99 3.15
CA MET A 31 -13.66 -5.75 3.01
C MET A 31 -12.16 -5.98 3.08
N ARG A 32 -11.38 -4.96 2.70
CA ARG A 32 -9.94 -4.96 2.94
C ARG A 32 -9.59 -4.42 4.32
N MET A 33 -8.36 -4.65 4.76
CA MET A 33 -7.87 -4.12 6.04
C MET A 33 -7.93 -2.59 6.10
N ASP A 34 -7.53 -1.88 5.03
CA ASP A 34 -7.58 -0.42 4.96
C ASP A 34 -9.02 0.12 5.08
N GLU A 35 -9.98 -0.58 4.49
CA GLU A 35 -11.40 -0.24 4.58
C GLU A 35 -11.97 -0.54 5.99
N PHE A 36 -11.50 -1.62 6.61
CA PHE A 36 -11.88 -2.00 7.96
C PHE A 36 -11.39 -0.97 8.98
N GLU A 37 -10.10 -0.62 8.95
CA GLU A 37 -9.52 0.36 9.87
C GLU A 37 -10.27 1.69 9.84
N GLN A 38 -10.49 2.23 8.63
CA GLN A 38 -11.22 3.49 8.43
C GLN A 38 -12.63 3.47 9.02
N ARG A 39 -13.31 2.31 9.00
CA ARG A 39 -14.67 2.16 9.56
C ARG A 39 -14.66 1.83 11.05
N ALA A 40 -13.62 1.15 11.52
CA ALA A 40 -13.46 0.72 12.90
C ALA A 40 -13.07 1.88 13.83
N ILE A 41 -12.49 2.95 13.29
CA ILE A 41 -12.09 4.14 14.05
C ILE A 41 -13.03 5.32 13.78
N LEU A 42 -13.17 6.19 14.78
CA LEU A 42 -13.81 7.50 14.66
C LEU A 42 -12.86 8.57 15.20
N LEU A 43 -12.77 9.66 14.44
CA LEU A 43 -11.99 10.84 14.80
C LEU A 43 -12.93 11.82 15.50
N GLU A 44 -12.66 12.13 16.76
CA GLU A 44 -13.47 13.09 17.52
C GLU A 44 -13.04 14.51 17.22
N ASP A 45 -14.01 15.38 16.92
CA ASP A 45 -13.85 16.84 16.79
C ASP A 45 -12.77 17.31 15.79
N LYS A 46 -12.29 16.43 14.91
CA LYS A 46 -11.27 16.73 13.90
C LYS A 46 -11.66 16.21 12.53
N ILE A 47 -11.21 16.92 11.50
CA ILE A 47 -11.43 16.57 10.09
C ILE A 47 -10.10 16.11 9.49
N GLN A 48 -10.13 15.03 8.70
CA GLN A 48 -8.96 14.60 7.95
C GLN A 48 -8.57 15.70 6.95
N ILE A 49 -7.32 16.15 7.00
CA ILE A 49 -6.81 17.21 6.12
C ILE A 49 -6.79 16.77 4.65
N ASP A 50 -7.11 17.69 3.72
CA ASP A 50 -7.02 17.41 2.29
C ASP A 50 -5.55 17.43 1.78
N PRO A 51 -5.22 16.74 0.68
CA PRO A 51 -3.85 16.60 0.22
C PRO A 51 -3.11 17.92 -0.06
N LEU A 52 -3.81 18.96 -0.53
CA LEU A 52 -3.18 20.25 -0.83
C LEU A 52 -2.88 21.02 0.45
N GLN A 53 -3.87 21.15 1.34
CA GLN A 53 -3.69 21.78 2.64
C GLN A 53 -2.62 21.07 3.46
N ARG A 54 -2.59 19.74 3.41
CA ARG A 54 -1.59 18.89 4.07
C ARG A 54 -0.17 19.36 3.79
N ILE A 55 0.15 19.58 2.51
CA ILE A 55 1.47 20.00 2.05
C ILE A 55 1.77 21.45 2.44
N LEU A 56 0.78 22.34 2.34
CA LEU A 56 0.94 23.74 2.71
C LEU A 56 1.24 23.91 4.20
N LEU A 57 0.52 23.21 5.07
CA LEU A 57 0.75 23.26 6.51
C LEU A 57 2.09 22.61 6.91
N LEU A 58 2.49 21.52 6.26
CA LEU A 58 3.82 20.94 6.53
C LEU A 58 4.94 21.91 6.10
N ARG A 59 4.77 22.60 4.98
CA ARG A 59 5.71 23.64 4.53
C ARG A 59 5.79 24.80 5.52
N GLU A 60 4.66 25.22 6.06
CA GLU A 60 4.61 26.25 7.10
C GLU A 60 5.30 25.78 8.39
N ALA A 61 5.04 24.54 8.81
CA ALA A 61 5.69 23.90 9.96
C ALA A 61 7.21 23.80 9.82
N ALA A 62 7.71 23.73 8.59
CA ALA A 62 9.14 23.69 8.25
C ALA A 62 9.82 25.07 8.29
N SER A 63 9.09 26.16 8.55
CA SER A 63 9.63 27.53 8.59
C SER A 63 10.34 27.86 9.91
N PHE A 64 11.40 27.11 10.24
CA PHE A 64 12.25 27.37 11.41
C PHE A 64 13.74 27.21 11.08
N GLN A 65 14.61 27.92 11.81
CA GLN A 65 16.03 28.06 11.46
C GLN A 65 16.77 26.73 11.35
N ALA A 66 16.54 25.79 12.26
CA ALA A 66 17.23 24.50 12.25
C ALA A 66 16.86 23.62 11.04
N PHE A 67 15.72 23.86 10.39
CA PHE A 67 15.28 23.10 9.22
C PHE A 67 16.25 23.25 8.03
N GLU A 68 16.98 24.37 7.94
CA GLU A 68 17.96 24.61 6.88
C GLU A 68 19.06 23.54 6.83
N ALA A 69 19.36 22.89 7.96
CA ALA A 69 20.36 21.82 8.04
C ALA A 69 19.97 20.56 7.25
N LEU A 70 18.67 20.32 7.04
CA LEU A 70 18.19 19.21 6.20
C LEU A 70 18.42 19.43 4.71
N LYS A 71 18.83 20.64 4.30
CA LYS A 71 19.05 21.05 2.90
C LYS A 71 17.82 20.79 1.99
N LEU A 72 16.62 20.82 2.58
CA LEU A 72 15.36 20.72 1.86
C LEU A 72 14.92 22.11 1.39
N ASN A 73 14.49 22.19 0.13
CA ASN A 73 14.06 23.44 -0.46
C ASN A 73 12.58 23.70 -0.18
N LEU A 74 12.29 24.81 0.50
CA LEU A 74 10.94 25.27 0.86
C LEU A 74 10.21 26.03 -0.27
N GLU A 75 10.85 26.21 -1.43
CA GLU A 75 10.20 26.65 -2.65
C GLU A 75 9.07 25.66 -2.99
N LEU A 76 7.85 26.18 -3.10
CA LEU A 76 6.63 25.40 -3.10
C LEU A 76 6.70 24.19 -4.05
N VAL A 77 7.04 24.41 -5.33
CA VAL A 77 7.11 23.36 -6.36
C VAL A 77 8.08 22.23 -5.98
N ARG A 78 9.24 22.58 -5.42
CA ARG A 78 10.24 21.59 -5.01
C ARG A 78 9.80 20.84 -3.75
N PHE A 79 9.20 21.56 -2.79
CA PHE A 79 8.69 20.96 -1.56
C PHE A 79 7.57 19.95 -1.83
N PHE A 80 6.66 20.25 -2.77
CA PHE A 80 5.62 19.31 -3.23
C PHE A 80 6.22 17.94 -3.57
N THR A 81 7.30 17.90 -4.35
CA THR A 81 7.93 16.64 -4.79
C THR A 81 8.67 15.87 -3.69
N LYS A 82 8.95 16.49 -2.54
CA LYS A 82 9.74 15.90 -1.45
C LYS A 82 8.94 15.64 -0.18
N SER A 83 7.81 16.33 -0.01
CA SER A 83 6.93 16.22 1.16
C SER A 83 6.40 14.80 1.39
N ASP A 84 6.18 14.02 0.34
CA ASP A 84 5.71 12.62 0.43
C ASP A 84 6.64 11.75 1.28
N ALA A 85 7.96 11.94 1.18
CA ALA A 85 8.92 11.18 1.97
C ALA A 85 8.83 11.53 3.48
N LEU A 86 8.59 12.80 3.80
CA LEU A 86 8.42 13.23 5.20
C LEU A 86 7.12 12.66 5.79
N PHE A 87 6.03 12.70 5.03
CA PHE A 87 4.76 12.13 5.47
C PHE A 87 4.86 10.62 5.70
N LYS A 88 5.44 9.88 4.75
CA LYS A 88 5.66 8.43 4.89
C LYS A 88 6.50 8.10 6.11
N PHE A 89 7.58 8.85 6.33
CA PHE A 89 8.41 8.66 7.52
C PHE A 89 7.60 8.86 8.82
N PHE A 90 6.80 9.91 8.92
CA PHE A 90 5.96 10.14 10.10
C PHE A 90 4.85 9.08 10.25
N GLU A 91 4.23 8.68 9.15
CA GLU A 91 3.20 7.62 9.13
C GLU A 91 3.78 6.27 9.57
N GLU A 92 4.99 5.92 9.11
CA GLU A 92 5.68 4.68 9.49
C GLU A 92 6.04 4.66 10.98
N LEU A 93 6.58 5.75 11.51
CA LEU A 93 6.86 5.86 12.95
C LEU A 93 5.60 5.73 13.79
N ALA A 94 4.52 6.38 13.37
CA ALA A 94 3.24 6.30 14.06
C ALA A 94 2.62 4.90 14.01
N ALA A 95 2.67 4.23 12.85
CA ALA A 95 2.16 2.88 12.65
C ALA A 95 2.95 1.84 13.48
N GLU A 96 4.27 1.98 13.55
CA GLU A 96 5.12 1.10 14.38
C GLU A 96 5.23 1.55 15.84
N GLN A 97 4.61 2.67 16.21
CA GLN A 97 4.62 3.23 17.57
C GLN A 97 6.03 3.53 18.11
N ILE A 98 6.91 3.98 17.22
CA ILE A 98 8.31 4.32 17.53
C ILE A 98 8.42 5.83 17.72
N SER A 99 8.92 6.26 18.89
CA SER A 99 9.25 7.67 19.12
C SER A 99 10.57 8.07 18.45
N PHE A 100 10.75 9.36 18.19
CA PHE A 100 12.02 9.90 17.69
C PHE A 100 13.19 9.58 18.62
N ASP A 101 12.98 9.68 19.94
CA ASP A 101 13.97 9.28 20.95
C ASP A 101 14.40 7.81 20.81
N THR A 102 13.41 6.91 20.65
CA THR A 102 13.69 5.47 20.51
C THR A 102 14.48 5.21 19.24
N LEU A 103 14.14 5.88 18.15
CA LEU A 103 14.84 5.75 16.88
C LEU A 103 16.28 6.30 16.96
N ALA A 104 16.49 7.44 17.61
CA ALA A 104 17.80 8.07 17.78
C ALA A 104 18.77 7.23 18.62
N GLN A 105 18.24 6.43 19.56
CA GLN A 105 19.03 5.52 20.40
C GLN A 105 19.44 4.22 19.67
N ALA A 106 18.88 3.93 18.50
CA ALA A 106 19.26 2.75 17.74
C ALA A 106 20.61 2.97 17.05
N ASP A 107 21.52 2.01 17.17
CA ASP A 107 22.89 2.08 16.63
C ASP A 107 22.93 2.46 15.13
N ALA A 108 21.97 1.97 14.35
CA ALA A 108 21.87 2.26 12.92
C ALA A 108 21.61 3.75 12.59
N TYR A 109 21.12 4.52 13.57
CA TYR A 109 20.69 5.91 13.39
C TYR A 109 21.43 6.92 14.25
N ALA A 110 22.41 6.50 15.06
CA ALA A 110 23.13 7.37 15.98
C ALA A 110 23.75 8.62 15.29
N GLU A 111 24.24 8.48 14.04
CA GLU A 111 24.81 9.59 13.27
C GLU A 111 23.77 10.61 12.79
N PHE A 112 22.48 10.27 12.84
CA PHE A 112 21.38 11.13 12.38
C PHE A 112 20.65 11.86 13.51
N GLU A 113 21.13 11.80 14.75
CA GLU A 113 20.49 12.42 15.93
C GLU A 113 20.05 13.86 15.67
N THR A 114 20.92 14.71 15.08
CA THR A 114 20.58 16.09 14.74
C THR A 114 19.45 16.19 13.71
N HIS A 115 19.45 15.32 12.69
CA HIS A 115 18.41 15.31 11.67
C HIS A 115 17.07 14.83 12.25
N LEU A 116 17.10 13.82 13.12
CA LEU A 116 15.93 13.32 13.82
C LEU A 116 15.31 14.39 14.73
N GLY A 117 16.11 15.14 15.48
CA GLY A 117 15.60 16.25 16.29
C GLY A 117 14.94 17.37 15.47
N ILE A 118 15.45 17.64 14.26
CA ILE A 118 14.80 18.60 13.34
C ILE A 118 13.47 18.03 12.82
N LEU A 119 13.43 16.74 12.47
CA LEU A 119 12.21 16.09 12.00
C LEU A 119 11.14 15.99 13.10
N GLU A 120 11.55 15.77 14.34
CA GLU A 120 10.67 15.80 15.52
C GLU A 120 10.08 17.20 15.72
N GLN A 121 10.91 18.24 15.70
CA GLN A 121 10.44 19.63 15.78
C GLN A 121 9.46 19.96 14.64
N LEU A 122 9.73 19.49 13.42
CA LEU A 122 8.81 19.64 12.29
C LEU A 122 7.48 18.94 12.55
N PHE A 123 7.52 17.68 13.02
CA PHE A 123 6.33 16.89 13.33
C PHE A 123 5.44 17.57 14.38
N GLU A 124 6.06 18.13 15.41
CA GLU A 124 5.41 18.88 16.48
C GLU A 124 4.82 20.22 16.01
N ASN A 125 5.56 20.99 15.23
CA ASN A 125 5.05 22.22 14.61
C ASN A 125 3.85 21.92 13.72
N TYR A 126 3.92 20.83 12.94
CA TYR A 126 2.85 20.41 12.06
C TYR A 126 1.59 20.01 12.83
N ARG A 127 1.75 19.24 13.92
CA ARG A 127 0.64 18.90 14.84
C ARG A 127 -0.06 20.15 15.36
N ASN A 128 0.70 21.13 15.83
CA ASN A 128 0.14 22.38 16.37
C ASN A 128 -0.67 23.17 15.32
N LEU A 129 -0.21 23.20 14.07
CA LEU A 129 -0.95 23.86 12.98
C LEU A 129 -2.25 23.14 12.63
N LEU A 130 -2.24 21.80 12.63
CA LEU A 130 -3.44 20.99 12.43
C LEU A 130 -4.47 21.24 13.53
N ASP A 131 -4.03 21.15 14.79
CA ASP A 131 -4.89 21.32 15.96
C ASP A 131 -5.54 22.72 15.99
N ALA A 132 -4.78 23.76 15.64
CA ALA A 132 -5.30 25.13 15.58
C ALA A 132 -6.43 25.31 14.54
N GLN A 133 -6.50 24.43 13.54
CA GLN A 133 -7.48 24.48 12.44
C GLN A 133 -8.54 23.38 12.53
N GLY A 134 -8.53 22.55 13.58
CA GLY A 134 -9.46 21.42 13.74
C GLY A 134 -9.20 20.28 12.76
N PHE A 135 -7.97 20.14 12.29
CA PHE A 135 -7.56 19.08 11.37
C PHE A 135 -6.81 17.95 12.07
N THR A 136 -6.77 16.78 11.42
CA THR A 136 -5.88 15.68 11.74
C THR A 136 -5.26 15.09 10.49
N ASP A 137 -4.14 14.42 10.66
CA ASP A 137 -3.43 13.69 9.62
C ASP A 137 -3.28 12.21 10.00
N LYS A 138 -3.02 11.35 9.00
CA LYS A 138 -2.81 9.91 9.20
C LYS A 138 -1.76 9.62 10.27
N ALA A 139 -0.67 10.38 10.28
CA ALA A 139 0.41 10.18 11.24
C ALA A 139 0.00 10.42 12.72
N PHE A 140 -1.14 11.07 12.97
CA PHE A 140 -1.63 11.33 14.33
C PHE A 140 -2.79 10.42 14.75
N ILE A 141 -3.40 9.68 13.80
CA ILE A 141 -4.52 8.77 14.07
C ILE A 141 -4.19 7.75 15.16
N PRO A 142 -3.01 7.07 15.16
CA PRO A 142 -2.71 6.06 16.18
C PRO A 142 -2.78 6.59 17.63
N SER A 143 -2.54 7.88 17.82
CA SER A 143 -2.57 8.54 19.14
C SER A 143 -3.94 9.10 19.53
N ALA A 144 -4.86 9.26 18.57
CA ALA A 144 -6.11 10.01 18.78
C ALA A 144 -7.26 9.43 17.95
N TYR A 145 -7.87 8.35 18.47
CA TYR A 145 -9.07 7.75 17.91
C TYR A 145 -9.96 7.15 18.99
N ARG A 146 -11.24 6.97 18.67
CA ARG A 146 -12.13 6.06 19.40
C ARG A 146 -12.61 4.94 18.51
N LEU A 147 -13.02 3.82 19.11
CA LEU A 147 -13.65 2.74 18.35
C LEU A 147 -15.05 3.14 17.89
N ASN A 148 -15.40 2.70 16.70
CA ASN A 148 -16.75 2.78 16.16
C ASN A 148 -17.60 1.61 16.67
N ASP A 149 -18.00 1.65 17.95
CA ASP A 149 -18.76 0.56 18.56
C ASP A 149 -20.04 0.22 17.77
N GLY A 150 -20.71 1.22 17.18
CA GLY A 150 -21.91 1.00 16.37
C GLY A 150 -21.65 0.18 15.10
N PHE A 151 -20.48 0.32 14.48
CA PHE A 151 -20.05 -0.52 13.36
C PHE A 151 -19.64 -1.92 13.84
N LEU A 152 -18.86 -2.01 14.92
CA LEU A 152 -18.29 -3.26 15.42
C LEU A 152 -19.34 -4.21 16.00
N GLN A 153 -20.33 -3.67 16.74
CA GLN A 153 -21.45 -4.44 17.31
C GLN A 153 -22.43 -4.93 16.25
N GLY A 154 -22.31 -4.48 15.00
CA GLY A 154 -23.07 -5.01 13.88
C GLY A 154 -22.73 -6.46 13.56
N TYR A 155 -21.55 -6.95 13.97
CA TYR A 155 -21.05 -8.28 13.66
C TYR A 155 -20.91 -9.14 14.91
N GLU A 156 -21.19 -10.45 14.77
CA GLU A 156 -20.97 -11.44 15.82
C GLU A 156 -19.49 -11.83 15.90
N SER A 157 -18.87 -12.01 14.72
CA SER A 157 -17.46 -12.33 14.57
C SER A 157 -16.85 -11.56 13.39
N ILE A 158 -15.56 -11.25 13.53
CA ILE A 158 -14.73 -10.64 12.50
C ILE A 158 -13.58 -11.62 12.22
N GLU A 159 -13.48 -12.08 10.99
CA GLU A 159 -12.48 -13.03 10.53
C GLU A 159 -11.44 -12.32 9.66
N ILE A 160 -10.18 -12.41 10.05
CA ILE A 160 -9.06 -11.74 9.36
C ILE A 160 -8.20 -12.80 8.69
N HIS A 161 -8.20 -12.80 7.35
CA HIS A 161 -7.27 -13.60 6.56
C HIS A 161 -5.98 -12.79 6.39
N LEU A 162 -5.02 -13.05 7.27
CA LEU A 162 -3.80 -12.26 7.36
C LEU A 162 -2.73 -12.79 6.40
N GLU A 163 -2.27 -11.92 5.51
CA GLU A 163 -1.04 -12.08 4.73
C GLU A 163 -0.08 -10.95 5.09
N GLY A 164 1.21 -11.26 5.23
CA GLY A 164 2.23 -10.28 5.60
C GLY A 164 2.31 -10.00 7.11
N TYR A 165 2.54 -8.74 7.46
CA TYR A 165 2.77 -8.26 8.82
C TYR A 165 1.75 -7.19 9.18
N LEU A 166 1.23 -7.25 10.40
CA LEU A 166 0.48 -6.17 11.03
C LEU A 166 1.46 -5.27 11.78
N SER A 167 1.37 -3.96 11.57
CA SER A 167 2.03 -2.94 12.37
C SER A 167 1.62 -3.01 13.84
N HIS A 168 2.38 -2.34 14.71
CA HIS A 168 2.04 -2.27 16.14
C HIS A 168 0.69 -1.59 16.37
N PHE A 169 0.39 -0.53 15.62
CA PHE A 169 -0.91 0.13 15.66
C PHE A 169 -2.05 -0.79 15.24
N GLU A 170 -1.92 -1.51 14.12
CA GLU A 170 -2.95 -2.46 13.66
C GLU A 170 -3.20 -3.55 14.71
N LEU A 171 -2.15 -4.06 15.34
CA LEU A 171 -2.28 -5.05 16.42
C LEU A 171 -2.97 -4.49 17.65
N GLU A 172 -2.61 -3.29 18.10
CA GLU A 172 -3.27 -2.63 19.23
C GLU A 172 -4.75 -2.36 18.91
N LEU A 173 -5.05 -1.92 17.69
CA LEU A 173 -6.42 -1.70 17.22
C LEU A 173 -7.22 -3.01 17.27
N ILE A 174 -6.69 -4.09 16.69
CA ILE A 174 -7.34 -5.40 16.69
C ILE A 174 -7.52 -5.92 18.12
N GLU A 175 -6.53 -5.76 18.99
CA GLU A 175 -6.63 -6.15 20.41
C GLU A 175 -7.73 -5.36 21.15
N LYS A 176 -7.85 -4.05 20.90
CA LYS A 176 -8.93 -3.24 21.47
C LYS A 176 -10.31 -3.70 20.96
N ILE A 177 -10.41 -4.06 19.67
CA ILE A 177 -11.65 -4.56 19.07
C ILE A 177 -12.02 -5.95 19.62
N ALA A 178 -11.04 -6.82 19.87
CA ALA A 178 -11.25 -8.13 20.47
C ALA A 178 -11.93 -8.06 21.85
N LYS A 179 -11.89 -6.91 22.54
CA LYS A 179 -12.63 -6.68 23.80
C LYS A 179 -14.12 -6.38 23.61
N ARG A 180 -14.59 -6.30 22.36
CA ARG A 180 -15.97 -5.91 21.98
C ARG A 180 -16.65 -6.96 21.12
N THR A 181 -15.92 -7.48 20.13
CA THR A 181 -16.41 -8.44 19.14
C THR A 181 -15.38 -9.55 18.98
N GLN A 182 -15.85 -10.78 18.72
CA GLN A 182 -14.95 -11.92 18.51
C GLN A 182 -14.08 -11.71 17.28
N ILE A 183 -12.77 -11.90 17.45
CA ILE A 183 -11.76 -11.79 16.38
C ILE A 183 -11.13 -13.15 16.15
N ILE A 184 -11.28 -13.67 14.94
CA ILE A 184 -10.63 -14.90 14.47
C ILE A 184 -9.60 -14.51 13.41
N ILE A 185 -8.38 -15.00 13.55
CA ILE A 185 -7.30 -14.76 12.59
C ILE A 185 -6.93 -16.07 11.92
N HIS A 186 -6.91 -16.05 10.59
CA HIS A 186 -6.36 -17.11 9.75
C HIS A 186 -4.97 -16.69 9.28
N TYR A 187 -3.97 -17.50 9.62
CA TYR A 187 -2.57 -17.18 9.34
C TYR A 187 -1.80 -18.42 8.89
N THR A 188 -0.80 -18.22 8.04
CA THR A 188 0.16 -19.27 7.66
C THR A 188 1.51 -18.97 8.26
N THR A 189 1.98 -19.81 9.17
CA THR A 189 3.29 -19.65 9.80
C THR A 189 4.40 -20.29 8.95
N SER A 190 5.56 -19.66 8.92
CA SER A 190 6.76 -20.14 8.23
C SER A 190 8.02 -19.59 8.89
N PRO A 191 9.21 -20.16 8.58
CA PRO A 191 10.48 -19.60 9.04
C PRO A 191 10.73 -18.14 8.64
N PHE A 192 10.01 -17.64 7.62
CA PHE A 192 10.17 -16.29 7.10
C PHE A 192 9.30 -15.23 7.80
N ASN A 193 8.37 -15.66 8.68
CA ASN A 193 7.44 -14.75 9.36
C ASN A 193 7.44 -14.86 10.89
N VAL A 194 8.56 -15.31 11.45
CA VAL A 194 8.76 -15.48 12.90
C VAL A 194 8.47 -14.19 13.66
N LYS A 195 8.84 -13.01 13.13
CA LYS A 195 8.56 -11.71 13.80
C LYS A 195 7.07 -11.51 14.08
N MET A 196 6.19 -11.96 13.19
CA MET A 196 4.74 -11.85 13.40
C MET A 196 4.26 -12.87 14.44
N GLN A 197 4.86 -14.06 14.47
CA GLN A 197 4.59 -15.07 15.49
C GLN A 197 4.98 -14.56 16.88
N GLU A 198 6.13 -13.89 17.02
CA GLU A 198 6.58 -13.24 18.26
C GLU A 198 5.59 -12.16 18.73
N ARG A 199 5.04 -11.36 17.79
CA ARG A 199 3.99 -10.38 18.11
C ARG A 199 2.72 -11.04 18.65
N PHE A 200 2.27 -12.15 18.06
CA PHE A 200 1.12 -12.91 18.58
C PHE A 200 1.42 -13.60 19.91
N GLU A 201 2.63 -14.10 20.11
CA GLU A 201 3.08 -14.68 21.37
C GLU A 201 3.03 -13.64 22.49
N ALA A 202 3.46 -12.40 22.24
CA ALA A 202 3.34 -11.29 23.19
C ALA A 202 1.88 -10.98 23.56
N LEU A 203 0.93 -11.23 22.65
CA LEU A 203 -0.51 -11.12 22.91
C LEU A 203 -1.10 -12.35 23.64
N GLY A 204 -0.30 -13.39 23.86
CA GLY A 204 -0.66 -14.61 24.57
C GLY A 204 -1.12 -15.76 23.68
N VAL A 205 -0.84 -15.72 22.38
CA VAL A 205 -1.13 -16.82 21.44
C VAL A 205 0.16 -17.34 20.83
N ILE A 206 0.61 -18.51 21.29
CA ILE A 206 1.81 -19.17 20.76
C ILE A 206 1.41 -19.99 19.53
N LEU A 207 1.87 -19.57 18.36
CA LEU A 207 1.58 -20.26 17.10
C LEU A 207 2.66 -21.29 16.75
N PRO A 208 2.31 -22.53 16.38
CA PRO A 208 3.28 -23.46 15.83
C PRO A 208 3.86 -22.93 14.51
N ASN A 209 5.12 -23.23 14.24
CA ASN A 209 5.75 -22.87 12.96
C ASN A 209 5.38 -23.90 11.88
N HIS A 210 5.41 -23.47 10.60
CA HIS A 210 5.13 -24.30 9.42
C HIS A 210 3.71 -24.92 9.40
N THR A 211 2.70 -24.10 9.73
CA THR A 211 1.31 -24.54 9.81
C THR A 211 0.34 -23.47 9.30
N HIS A 212 -0.76 -23.90 8.69
CA HIS A 212 -1.95 -23.08 8.54
C HIS A 212 -2.73 -23.12 9.85
N VAL A 213 -2.93 -21.97 10.47
CA VAL A 213 -3.56 -21.84 11.79
C VAL A 213 -4.76 -20.91 11.72
N SER A 214 -5.83 -21.29 12.40
CA SER A 214 -6.92 -20.36 12.74
C SER A 214 -7.00 -20.27 14.24
N PHE A 215 -7.01 -19.06 14.79
CA PHE A 215 -7.06 -18.85 16.22
C PHE A 215 -7.98 -17.69 16.57
N ASP A 216 -8.62 -17.82 17.71
CA ASP A 216 -9.42 -16.78 18.34
C ASP A 216 -8.49 -15.90 19.18
N LEU A 217 -8.33 -14.64 18.77
CA LEU A 217 -7.52 -13.67 19.50
C LEU A 217 -8.23 -13.18 20.78
N THR A 218 -9.56 -13.21 20.79
CA THR A 218 -10.39 -12.79 21.93
C THR A 218 -10.27 -13.78 23.09
N GLU A 219 -10.40 -15.08 22.78
CA GLU A 219 -10.24 -16.14 23.77
C GLU A 219 -8.78 -16.58 23.96
N LYS A 220 -7.88 -16.14 23.08
CA LYS A 220 -6.46 -16.54 23.02
C LYS A 220 -6.30 -18.05 22.84
N LYS A 221 -7.06 -18.62 21.91
CA LYS A 221 -7.10 -20.07 21.68
C LYS A 221 -6.93 -20.41 20.21
N ILE A 222 -6.14 -21.44 19.95
CA ILE A 222 -6.06 -22.06 18.63
C ILE A 222 -7.36 -22.83 18.38
N LEU A 223 -7.99 -22.57 17.24
CA LEU A 223 -9.20 -23.24 16.78
C LEU A 223 -8.85 -24.43 15.88
N THR A 224 -7.98 -24.19 14.90
CA THR A 224 -7.55 -25.21 13.95
C THR A 224 -6.07 -25.05 13.61
N THR A 225 -5.41 -26.18 13.36
CA THR A 225 -4.02 -26.27 12.91
C THR A 225 -3.94 -27.34 11.84
N GLN A 226 -3.32 -27.00 10.71
CA GLN A 226 -3.00 -27.93 9.64
C GLN A 226 -1.52 -27.76 9.27
N PRO A 227 -0.74 -28.84 9.11
CA PRO A 227 0.62 -28.75 8.60
C PRO A 227 0.65 -28.00 7.27
N ASN A 228 1.62 -27.11 7.10
CA ASN A 228 1.89 -26.51 5.80
C ASN A 228 2.77 -27.49 5.02
N GLU A 229 2.20 -28.24 4.09
CA GLU A 229 2.94 -29.25 3.30
C GLU A 229 3.62 -28.67 2.06
N ALA A 230 3.64 -27.34 1.90
CA ALA A 230 4.25 -26.69 0.75
C ALA A 230 5.77 -26.91 0.74
N GLU A 231 6.26 -27.57 -0.32
CA GLU A 231 7.68 -27.78 -0.59
C GLU A 231 8.15 -26.84 -1.70
N ILE A 232 9.26 -26.13 -1.48
CA ILE A 232 9.87 -25.27 -2.49
C ILE A 232 11.05 -26.00 -3.13
N LYS A 233 10.89 -26.37 -4.40
CA LYS A 233 11.99 -26.89 -5.23
C LYS A 233 12.60 -25.74 -6.03
N ALA A 234 13.58 -25.08 -5.42
CA ALA A 234 14.23 -23.91 -6.01
C ALA A 234 15.49 -24.28 -6.80
N ASN A 235 15.64 -23.68 -7.98
CA ASN A 235 16.89 -23.63 -8.72
C ASN A 235 17.41 -22.18 -8.70
N VAL A 236 18.70 -22.01 -8.46
CA VAL A 236 19.34 -20.68 -8.46
C VAL A 236 20.19 -20.55 -9.71
N PHE A 237 19.99 -19.46 -10.44
CA PHE A 237 20.73 -19.13 -11.65
C PHE A 237 21.52 -17.84 -11.42
N SER A 238 22.73 -17.79 -11.95
CA SER A 238 23.57 -16.59 -12.01
C SER A 238 23.81 -16.20 -13.46
N VAL A 239 23.80 -14.91 -13.73
CA VAL A 239 24.10 -14.32 -15.04
C VAL A 239 25.10 -13.19 -14.86
N GLU A 240 25.85 -12.85 -15.91
CA GLU A 240 26.84 -11.76 -15.84
C GLU A 240 26.13 -10.41 -15.91
N GLU A 241 25.15 -10.30 -16.81
CA GLU A 241 24.45 -9.04 -17.08
C GLU A 241 22.98 -9.13 -16.68
N ARG A 242 22.42 -8.03 -16.17
CA ARG A 242 21.01 -7.97 -15.74
C ARG A 242 20.03 -8.35 -16.85
N GLN A 243 20.32 -7.98 -18.11
CA GLN A 243 19.44 -8.27 -19.25
C GLN A 243 19.37 -9.77 -19.56
N GLU A 244 20.38 -10.56 -19.20
CA GLU A 244 20.39 -12.01 -19.42
C GLU A 244 19.35 -12.73 -18.55
N GLN A 245 18.90 -12.10 -17.44
CA GLN A 245 17.80 -12.62 -16.62
C GLN A 245 16.51 -12.80 -17.43
N ILE A 246 16.30 -11.97 -18.46
CA ILE A 246 15.14 -12.05 -19.35
C ILE A 246 15.18 -13.34 -20.16
N ALA A 247 16.34 -13.65 -20.75
CA ALA A 247 16.53 -14.87 -21.52
C ALA A 247 16.38 -16.11 -20.63
N VAL A 248 16.94 -16.09 -19.41
CA VAL A 248 16.78 -17.17 -18.43
C VAL A 248 15.30 -17.37 -18.10
N ALA A 249 14.56 -16.30 -17.81
CA ALA A 249 13.13 -16.38 -17.49
C ALA A 249 12.33 -17.02 -18.63
N PHE A 250 12.50 -16.58 -19.88
CA PHE A 250 11.80 -17.18 -21.03
C PHE A 250 12.14 -18.67 -21.21
N VAL A 251 13.42 -19.05 -21.07
CA VAL A 251 13.83 -20.46 -21.15
C VAL A 251 13.18 -21.30 -20.04
N GLN A 252 13.06 -20.77 -18.82
CA GLN A 252 12.42 -21.51 -17.73
C GLN A 252 10.91 -21.59 -17.90
N ILE A 253 10.25 -20.53 -18.38
CA ILE A 253 8.82 -20.53 -18.72
C ILE A 253 8.55 -21.58 -19.79
N GLU A 254 9.32 -21.59 -20.88
CA GLU A 254 9.19 -22.59 -21.94
C GLU A 254 9.36 -24.02 -21.41
N LYS A 255 10.36 -24.26 -20.55
CA LYS A 255 10.55 -25.56 -19.91
C LYS A 255 9.36 -25.98 -19.05
N MET A 256 8.80 -25.07 -18.26
CA MET A 256 7.63 -25.33 -17.42
C MET A 256 6.42 -25.71 -18.27
N VAL A 257 6.13 -24.93 -19.33
CA VAL A 257 5.03 -25.22 -20.26
C VAL A 257 5.23 -26.55 -20.97
N ASN A 258 6.44 -26.81 -21.50
CA ASN A 258 6.77 -28.08 -22.15
C ASN A 258 6.71 -29.29 -21.20
N SER A 259 6.85 -29.07 -19.89
CA SER A 259 6.65 -30.11 -18.88
C SER A 259 5.18 -30.37 -18.52
N GLY A 260 4.26 -29.59 -19.10
CA GLY A 260 2.81 -29.74 -18.92
C GLY A 260 2.19 -28.81 -17.89
N ILE A 261 2.94 -27.83 -17.36
CA ILE A 261 2.40 -26.81 -16.44
C ILE A 261 1.57 -25.82 -17.27
N SER A 262 0.34 -25.57 -16.83
CA SER A 262 -0.53 -24.58 -17.46
C SER A 262 0.07 -23.17 -17.37
N PRO A 263 0.08 -22.37 -18.46
CA PRO A 263 0.64 -21.02 -18.44
C PRO A 263 0.09 -20.11 -17.33
N GLU A 264 -1.19 -20.24 -16.99
CA GLU A 264 -1.87 -19.49 -15.93
C GLU A 264 -1.38 -19.82 -14.51
N GLU A 265 -0.68 -20.94 -14.32
CA GLU A 265 -0.06 -21.33 -13.04
C GLU A 265 1.39 -20.84 -12.92
N ILE A 266 1.96 -20.24 -13.98
CA ILE A 266 3.33 -19.72 -14.00
C ILE A 266 3.32 -18.23 -13.68
N VAL A 267 4.02 -17.85 -12.61
CA VAL A 267 4.12 -16.44 -12.19
C VAL A 267 5.58 -15.98 -12.24
N LEU A 268 5.81 -14.89 -12.97
CA LEU A 268 7.10 -14.20 -12.99
C LEU A 268 7.06 -12.98 -12.06
N ILE A 269 7.91 -13.00 -11.03
CA ILE A 269 8.05 -11.90 -10.07
C ILE A 269 9.35 -11.16 -10.38
N LEU A 270 9.26 -9.84 -10.56
CA LEU A 270 10.40 -8.97 -10.87
C LEU A 270 10.89 -8.23 -9.60
N PRO A 271 12.18 -7.89 -9.52
CA PRO A 271 12.74 -7.17 -8.36
C PRO A 271 12.25 -5.72 -8.26
N ASP A 272 11.92 -5.10 -9.39
CA ASP A 272 11.29 -3.79 -9.46
C ASP A 272 10.36 -3.69 -10.67
N GLU A 273 9.39 -2.78 -10.59
CA GLU A 273 8.36 -2.62 -11.62
C GLU A 273 8.94 -2.11 -12.95
N ASN A 274 9.97 -1.28 -12.95
CA ASN A 274 10.53 -0.69 -14.17
C ASN A 274 11.15 -1.76 -15.07
N PHE A 275 11.62 -2.88 -14.50
CA PHE A 275 12.20 -3.96 -15.28
C PHE A 275 11.20 -4.66 -16.21
N LYS A 276 9.88 -4.50 -15.98
CA LYS A 276 8.83 -5.04 -16.86
C LYS A 276 8.91 -4.50 -18.29
N GLU A 277 9.39 -3.25 -18.45
CA GLU A 277 9.54 -2.61 -19.76
C GLU A 277 10.54 -3.36 -20.63
N HIS A 278 11.61 -3.87 -20.01
CA HIS A 278 12.61 -4.66 -20.72
C HIS A 278 12.01 -5.99 -21.18
N PHE A 279 11.28 -6.71 -20.32
CA PHE A 279 10.59 -7.95 -20.71
C PHE A 279 9.62 -7.73 -21.87
N THR A 280 8.92 -6.59 -21.89
CA THR A 280 7.98 -6.25 -22.97
C THR A 280 8.68 -6.14 -24.33
N LEU A 281 9.92 -5.63 -24.39
CA LEU A 281 10.68 -5.52 -25.64
C LEU A 281 11.04 -6.89 -26.24
N PHE A 282 11.20 -7.90 -25.40
CA PHE A 282 11.57 -9.26 -25.81
C PHE A 282 10.39 -10.22 -25.95
N ASP A 283 9.19 -9.85 -25.46
CA ASP A 283 7.97 -10.64 -25.59
C ASP A 283 7.31 -10.48 -26.97
N SER A 284 8.01 -10.90 -28.02
CA SER A 284 7.56 -10.76 -29.42
C SER A 284 6.31 -11.57 -29.76
N HIS A 285 5.94 -12.53 -28.92
CA HIS A 285 4.79 -13.40 -29.10
C HIS A 285 3.61 -13.07 -28.18
N HIS A 286 3.74 -12.04 -27.33
CA HIS A 286 2.72 -11.64 -26.37
C HIS A 286 2.31 -12.79 -25.43
N ASN A 287 3.31 -13.55 -24.97
CA ASN A 287 3.13 -14.68 -24.09
C ASN A 287 3.00 -14.27 -22.61
N LEU A 288 3.43 -13.07 -22.25
CA LEU A 288 3.41 -12.58 -20.88
C LEU A 288 2.19 -11.71 -20.61
N ASN A 289 1.57 -11.93 -19.44
CA ASN A 289 0.55 -11.03 -18.91
C ASN A 289 1.15 -10.17 -17.79
N PHE A 290 1.17 -8.85 -17.98
CA PHE A 290 1.79 -7.92 -17.04
C PHE A 290 0.80 -7.43 -15.98
N ALA A 291 1.13 -7.64 -14.71
CA ALA A 291 0.37 -7.06 -13.61
C ALA A 291 0.36 -5.51 -13.72
N MET A 292 -0.80 -4.89 -13.46
CA MET A 292 -1.08 -3.45 -13.66
C MET A 292 -1.12 -2.98 -15.13
N GLY A 293 -1.04 -3.90 -16.10
CA GLY A 293 -1.22 -3.60 -17.53
C GLY A 293 -0.14 -2.70 -18.13
N TYR A 294 -0.44 -2.17 -19.32
CA TYR A 294 0.42 -1.23 -20.03
C TYR A 294 0.11 0.19 -19.61
N ASP A 295 1.16 0.99 -19.39
CA ASP A 295 0.97 2.44 -19.27
C ASP A 295 0.60 3.04 -20.63
N TYR A 296 -0.70 3.15 -20.88
CA TYR A 296 -1.22 3.79 -22.08
C TYR A 296 -0.94 5.29 -22.11
N ALA A 297 -0.58 5.92 -20.98
CA ALA A 297 -0.33 7.36 -20.91
C ALA A 297 0.85 7.78 -21.79
N ASN A 298 1.80 6.87 -22.02
CA ASN A 298 2.94 7.08 -22.93
C ASN A 298 2.63 6.70 -24.38
N GLY A 299 1.49 6.05 -24.64
CA GLY A 299 1.06 5.68 -25.97
C GLY A 299 0.72 6.90 -26.83
N ARG A 300 1.00 6.81 -28.14
CA ARG A 300 0.73 7.89 -29.10
C ARG A 300 -0.73 8.36 -29.03
N SER A 301 -1.69 7.44 -28.97
CA SER A 301 -3.11 7.77 -28.92
C SER A 301 -3.45 8.63 -27.70
N TYR A 302 -3.01 8.21 -26.51
CA TYR A 302 -3.24 8.99 -25.30
C TYR A 302 -2.54 10.35 -25.36
N LYS A 303 -1.24 10.39 -25.67
CA LYS A 303 -0.48 11.64 -25.76
C LYS A 303 -1.07 12.61 -26.79
N SER A 304 -1.61 12.10 -27.89
CA SER A 304 -2.28 12.92 -28.91
C SER A 304 -3.56 13.57 -28.37
N LEU A 305 -4.36 12.83 -27.61
CA LEU A 305 -5.58 13.34 -26.97
C LEU A 305 -5.25 14.28 -25.79
N GLU A 306 -4.21 13.97 -25.01
CA GLU A 306 -3.71 14.81 -23.92
C GLU A 306 -3.23 16.17 -24.45
N ALA A 307 -2.49 16.18 -25.57
CA ALA A 307 -2.05 17.41 -26.23
C ALA A 307 -3.23 18.27 -26.70
N LEU A 308 -4.26 17.64 -27.27
CA LEU A 308 -5.51 18.31 -27.68
C LEU A 308 -6.25 18.93 -26.49
N TYR A 309 -6.40 18.16 -25.41
CA TYR A 309 -7.02 18.64 -24.19
C TYR A 309 -6.29 19.83 -23.58
N LYS A 310 -4.96 19.75 -23.43
CA LYS A 310 -4.15 20.84 -22.88
C LYS A 310 -4.19 22.09 -23.77
N TYR A 311 -4.14 21.92 -25.09
CA TYR A 311 -4.30 23.03 -26.02
C TYR A 311 -5.64 23.75 -25.83
N TRP A 312 -6.77 23.03 -25.70
CA TRP A 312 -8.07 23.67 -25.47
C TRP A 312 -8.21 24.31 -24.07
N GLN A 313 -7.41 23.92 -23.10
CA GLN A 313 -7.41 24.54 -21.77
C GLN A 313 -6.67 25.89 -21.75
N SER A 314 -5.51 25.98 -22.39
CA SER A 314 -4.63 27.15 -22.28
C SER A 314 -4.45 27.95 -23.57
N PHE A 315 -4.72 27.36 -24.73
CA PHE A 315 -4.44 27.90 -26.06
C PHE A 315 -2.97 28.29 -26.28
N ASP A 316 -2.05 27.69 -25.51
CA ASP A 316 -0.62 28.01 -25.58
C ASP A 316 0.06 27.50 -26.86
N ALA A 317 1.04 28.27 -27.34
CA ALA A 317 1.82 27.96 -28.53
C ALA A 317 2.65 26.66 -28.41
N GLU A 318 3.03 26.25 -27.19
CA GLU A 318 3.78 25.01 -26.96
C GLU A 318 2.94 23.77 -27.29
N HIS A 319 1.67 23.76 -26.89
CA HIS A 319 0.73 22.67 -27.19
C HIS A 319 0.34 22.62 -28.66
N LYS A 320 0.42 23.75 -29.37
CA LYS A 320 0.25 23.82 -30.82
C LYS A 320 1.29 22.96 -31.54
N TYR A 321 2.56 23.07 -31.18
CA TYR A 321 3.64 22.27 -31.79
C TYR A 321 3.43 20.75 -31.58
N LEU A 322 2.95 20.35 -30.39
CA LEU A 322 2.66 18.95 -30.10
C LEU A 322 1.51 18.40 -30.96
N LEU A 323 0.44 19.18 -31.17
CA LEU A 323 -0.66 18.81 -32.06
C LEU A 323 -0.21 18.59 -33.51
N GLU A 324 0.66 19.48 -33.99
CA GLU A 324 1.33 19.37 -35.29
C GLU A 324 2.09 18.04 -35.41
N ARG A 325 2.90 17.73 -34.41
CA ARG A 325 3.70 16.49 -34.33
C ARG A 325 2.84 15.23 -34.31
N TYR A 326 1.67 15.27 -33.67
CA TYR A 326 0.75 14.13 -33.66
C TYR A 326 -0.10 14.00 -34.94
N GLY A 327 -0.13 15.04 -35.78
CA GLY A 327 -0.79 15.05 -37.09
C GLY A 327 -2.20 15.64 -37.09
N PHE A 328 -2.54 16.49 -36.10
CA PHE A 328 -3.83 17.17 -36.08
C PHE A 328 -3.90 18.30 -37.11
N ASN A 329 -5.08 18.48 -37.72
CA ASN A 329 -5.37 19.64 -38.56
C ASN A 329 -5.94 20.78 -37.68
N PHE A 330 -5.18 21.86 -37.50
CA PHE A 330 -5.59 22.97 -36.63
C PHE A 330 -6.90 23.63 -37.03
N GLU A 331 -7.17 23.78 -38.32
CA GLU A 331 -8.43 24.40 -38.77
C GLU A 331 -9.65 23.59 -38.32
N SER A 332 -9.47 22.29 -38.05
CA SER A 332 -10.51 21.41 -37.52
C SER A 332 -10.56 21.42 -35.99
N VAL A 333 -9.43 21.68 -35.33
CA VAL A 333 -9.30 21.75 -33.85
C VAL A 333 -9.79 23.08 -33.29
N GLU A 334 -9.60 24.18 -34.02
CA GLU A 334 -10.02 25.54 -33.63
C GLU A 334 -11.49 25.83 -33.94
N LYS A 335 -12.16 25.00 -34.74
CA LYS A 335 -13.60 25.12 -34.97
C LYS A 335 -14.33 24.43 -33.81
N PRO A 336 -14.93 25.16 -32.86
CA PRO A 336 -15.86 24.52 -31.95
C PRO A 336 -16.99 23.92 -32.80
N SER A 337 -17.30 22.65 -32.58
CA SER A 337 -18.48 22.04 -33.23
C SER A 337 -19.68 22.94 -32.95
N PRO A 338 -20.45 23.35 -33.98
CA PRO A 338 -21.72 24.00 -33.74
C PRO A 338 -22.61 22.96 -33.03
N LEU A 339 -22.86 23.18 -31.74
CA LEU A 339 -23.89 22.46 -30.99
C LEU A 339 -25.27 22.71 -31.60
#